data_AF-A0A924HSX9-F1
#
_entry.id   AF-A0A924HSX9-F1
#
_cell.length_a   1.000
_cell.length_b   1.000
_cell.length_c   1.000
_cell.angle_alpha   90.00
_cell.angle_beta   90.00
_cell.angle_gamma   90.00
#
_symmetry.space_group_name_H-M   'P 1'
#
loop_
_entity.id
_entity.type
_entity.pdbx_description
1 polymer ?
#
loop_
_entity_poly.entity_id
_entity_poly.type
_entity_poly.pdbx_seq_one_letter_code
_entity_poly.pdbx_strand_id
1 'polypeptide(L)'
;MAIKEFISQQARKRFEEPPQLSETERSSLLVIPPWAKLAINQIPSPTNKAGFILQLGYFRLMGRFFHPKTYPSKDIDFIVQKFLDDPNEVDINEYKTSTYHRHREIILQGFGFKAYTSDGNIHANLLDEATRMAECRPARNQTKQGLMFDNLVAYLWENRIEIPTYYQLKTLIQEAFETVEKELNDILKRHLTPQDISLLDNLFQKSPFTKMGAGVVKYDLTLFKKIPESMENQEILKRVEMFIQ
;
A
#
# COMPACT_ATOMS: atom_id res chain seq x y z
N MET A 1 -5.08 15.38 11.49
CA MET A 1 -5.66 14.87 10.23
C MET A 1 -6.08 13.41 10.43
N ALA A 2 -7.28 13.03 10.00
CA ALA A 2 -7.71 11.63 10.08
C ALA A 2 -6.88 10.77 9.13
N ILE A 3 -6.27 9.70 9.65
CA ILE A 3 -5.43 8.80 8.87
C ILE A 3 -6.34 7.98 7.94
N LYS A 4 -6.55 8.45 6.70
CA LYS A 4 -7.37 7.75 5.72
C LYS A 4 -6.74 6.38 5.41
N GLU A 5 -7.52 5.31 5.49
CA GLU A 5 -7.05 3.98 5.09
C GLU A 5 -7.05 3.87 3.56
N PHE A 6 -5.96 3.37 2.98
CA PHE A 6 -5.78 3.27 1.52
C PHE A 6 -6.44 2.03 0.92
N ILE A 7 -6.59 0.98 1.72
CA ILE A 7 -7.29 -0.26 1.40
C ILE A 7 -8.29 -0.58 2.52
N SER A 8 -9.28 -1.43 2.22
CA SER A 8 -10.26 -1.85 3.24
C SER A 8 -9.60 -2.65 4.37
N GLN A 9 -10.21 -2.65 5.55
CA GLN A 9 -9.72 -3.41 6.71
C GLN A 9 -9.54 -4.91 6.40
N GLN A 10 -10.43 -5.48 5.57
CA GLN A 10 -10.33 -6.87 5.13
C GLN A 10 -9.12 -7.10 4.20
N ALA A 11 -8.88 -6.19 3.26
CA ALA A 11 -7.71 -6.26 2.38
C ALA A 11 -6.40 -6.12 3.18
N ARG A 12 -6.38 -5.24 4.18
CA ARG A 12 -5.23 -5.11 5.10
C ARG A 12 -4.94 -6.39 5.86
N LYS A 13 -5.97 -7.04 6.43
CA LYS A 13 -5.80 -8.32 7.13
C LYS A 13 -5.23 -9.39 6.19
N ARG A 14 -5.81 -9.51 4.97
CA ARG A 14 -5.30 -10.44 3.95
C ARG A 14 -3.86 -10.16 3.53
N PHE A 15 -3.43 -8.91 3.57
CA PHE A 15 -2.05 -8.54 3.26
C PHE A 15 -1.11 -8.91 4.40
N GLU A 16 -1.49 -8.67 5.66
CA GLU A 16 -0.62 -8.85 6.84
C GLU A 16 -0.56 -10.28 7.39
N GLU A 17 -1.61 -11.06 7.17
CA GLU A 17 -1.70 -12.44 7.64
C GLU A 17 -1.28 -13.42 6.54
N PRO A 18 -0.69 -14.58 6.91
CA PRO A 18 -0.43 -15.63 5.94
C PRO A 18 -1.71 -16.06 5.22
N PRO A 19 -1.67 -16.26 3.88
CA PRO A 19 -2.85 -16.71 3.15
C PRO A 19 -3.31 -18.09 3.63
N GLN A 20 -4.63 -18.29 3.68
CA GLN A 20 -5.21 -19.60 3.95
C GLN A 20 -5.10 -20.46 2.68
N LEU A 21 -4.13 -21.37 2.67
CA LEU A 21 -3.87 -22.24 1.51
C LEU A 21 -4.86 -23.39 1.43
N SER A 22 -5.38 -23.65 0.23
CA SER A 22 -6.06 -24.91 -0.11
C SER A 22 -5.07 -26.08 -0.04
N GLU A 23 -5.57 -27.32 -0.02
CA GLU A 23 -4.72 -28.52 -0.03
C GLU A 23 -3.77 -28.57 -1.23
N THR A 24 -4.26 -28.16 -2.40
CA THR A 24 -3.47 -28.09 -3.62
C THR A 24 -2.39 -27.02 -3.54
N GLU A 25 -2.71 -25.83 -3.01
CA GLU A 25 -1.74 -24.74 -2.88
C GLU A 25 -0.68 -25.04 -1.82
N ARG A 26 -1.05 -25.75 -0.75
CA ARG A 26 -0.13 -26.15 0.33
C ARG A 26 1.02 -27.02 -0.17
N SER A 27 0.82 -27.79 -1.24
CA SER A 27 1.89 -28.55 -1.90
C SER A 27 3.00 -27.64 -2.43
N SER A 28 2.69 -26.37 -2.74
CA SER A 28 3.68 -25.38 -3.14
C SER A 28 4.67 -25.05 -2.02
N LEU A 29 4.37 -25.33 -0.75
CA LEU A 29 5.32 -25.17 0.35
C LEU A 29 6.43 -26.24 0.31
N LEU A 30 6.18 -27.39 -0.33
CA LEU A 30 7.11 -28.53 -0.37
C LEU A 30 8.25 -28.36 -1.40
N VAL A 31 8.14 -27.37 -2.29
CA VAL A 31 9.17 -27.14 -3.29
C VAL A 31 10.37 -26.49 -2.61
N ILE A 32 11.47 -27.22 -2.43
CA ILE A 32 12.67 -26.70 -1.76
C ILE A 32 13.82 -26.61 -2.76
N PRO A 33 14.34 -25.40 -3.05
CA PRO A 33 15.52 -25.23 -3.90
C PRO A 33 16.76 -25.96 -3.36
N PRO A 34 17.72 -26.37 -4.22
CA PRO A 34 18.92 -27.07 -3.77
C PRO A 34 19.72 -26.34 -2.69
N TRP A 35 19.87 -25.01 -2.81
CA TRP A 35 20.56 -24.19 -1.80
C TRP A 35 19.86 -24.24 -0.44
N ALA A 36 18.52 -24.26 -0.44
CA ALA A 36 17.73 -24.30 0.79
C ALA A 36 17.80 -25.68 1.45
N LYS A 37 17.90 -26.77 0.68
CA LYS A 37 18.13 -28.11 1.22
C LYS A 37 19.44 -28.18 2.01
N LEU A 38 20.51 -27.58 1.49
CA LEU A 38 21.79 -27.50 2.20
C LEU A 38 21.65 -26.74 3.52
N ALA A 39 20.93 -25.61 3.52
CA ALA A 39 20.67 -24.85 4.74
C ALA A 39 19.84 -25.65 5.77
N ILE A 40 18.80 -26.36 5.33
CA ILE A 40 17.94 -27.18 6.20
C ILE A 40 18.72 -28.30 6.88
N ASN A 41 19.62 -28.95 6.15
CA ASN A 41 20.45 -30.04 6.69
C ASN A 41 21.39 -29.58 7.82
N GLN A 42 21.74 -28.29 7.86
CA GLN A 42 22.58 -27.71 8.91
C GLN A 42 21.80 -27.25 10.15
N ILE A 43 20.46 -27.26 10.11
CA ILE A 43 19.63 -26.86 11.24
C ILE A 43 19.39 -28.10 12.11
N PRO A 44 19.83 -28.15 13.37
CA PRO A 44 19.68 -29.36 14.19
C PRO A 44 18.26 -29.50 14.77
N SER A 45 17.65 -28.39 15.22
CA SER A 45 16.35 -28.40 15.89
C SER A 45 15.19 -28.63 14.89
N PRO A 46 14.29 -29.60 15.16
CA PRO A 46 13.08 -29.83 14.38
C PRO A 46 12.20 -28.57 14.26
N THR A 47 11.96 -27.86 15.38
CA THR A 47 11.29 -26.56 15.41
C THR A 47 11.91 -25.55 14.45
N ASN A 48 13.24 -25.39 14.49
CA ASN A 48 13.92 -24.44 13.62
C ASN A 48 13.87 -24.86 12.15
N LYS A 49 13.88 -26.17 11.85
CA LYS A 49 13.70 -26.69 10.48
C LYS A 49 12.29 -26.37 9.98
N ALA A 50 11.25 -26.67 10.76
CA ALA A 50 9.87 -26.36 10.43
C ALA A 50 9.69 -24.85 10.18
N GLY A 51 10.20 -24.02 11.10
CA GLY A 51 10.16 -22.56 10.97
C GLY A 51 10.85 -22.05 9.69
N PHE A 52 12.03 -22.58 9.36
CA PHE A 52 12.75 -22.23 8.13
C PHE A 52 11.97 -22.61 6.87
N ILE A 53 11.41 -23.83 6.81
CA ILE A 53 10.66 -24.31 5.65
C ILE A 53 9.39 -23.48 5.44
N LEU A 54 8.67 -23.15 6.52
CA LEU A 54 7.49 -22.29 6.47
C LEU A 54 7.85 -20.90 5.95
N GLN A 55 8.89 -20.25 6.52
CA GLN A 55 9.36 -18.96 6.03
C GLN A 55 9.73 -18.99 4.54
N LEU A 56 10.47 -20.01 4.10
CA LEU A 56 10.89 -20.18 2.72
C LEU A 56 9.70 -20.30 1.78
N GLY A 57 8.75 -21.16 2.13
CA GLY A 57 7.55 -21.41 1.33
C GLY A 57 6.66 -20.18 1.21
N TYR A 58 6.36 -19.52 2.33
CA TYR A 58 5.55 -18.30 2.34
C TYR A 58 6.23 -17.13 1.65
N PHE A 59 7.54 -16.96 1.84
CA PHE A 59 8.28 -15.91 1.15
C PHE A 59 8.26 -16.12 -0.36
N ARG A 60 8.41 -17.36 -0.85
CA ARG A 60 8.28 -17.63 -2.29
C ARG A 60 6.91 -17.25 -2.84
N LEU A 61 5.85 -17.56 -2.09
CA LEU A 61 4.48 -17.29 -2.54
C LEU A 61 4.18 -15.81 -2.54
N MET A 62 4.55 -15.10 -1.46
CA MET A 62 4.03 -13.76 -1.17
C MET A 62 5.09 -12.65 -1.23
N GLY A 63 6.39 -12.96 -1.37
CA GLY A 63 7.49 -11.99 -1.38
C GLY A 63 7.73 -11.26 -0.06
N ARG A 64 7.11 -11.74 1.03
CA ARG A 64 7.19 -11.16 2.38
C ARG A 64 7.32 -12.24 3.43
N PHE A 65 7.78 -11.84 4.61
CA PHE A 65 7.84 -12.70 5.78
C PHE A 65 6.66 -12.42 6.71
N PHE A 66 6.25 -13.45 7.44
CA PHE A 66 5.19 -13.39 8.42
C PHE A 66 5.72 -13.77 9.79
N HIS A 67 5.04 -13.31 10.84
CA HIS A 67 5.44 -13.66 12.19
C HIS A 67 5.19 -15.17 12.42
N PRO A 68 6.13 -15.93 13.03
CA PRO A 68 5.98 -17.37 13.16
C PRO A 68 4.68 -17.84 13.84
N LYS A 69 4.21 -17.06 14.82
CA LYS A 69 2.99 -17.38 15.58
C LYS A 69 1.71 -17.16 14.78
N THR A 70 1.77 -16.52 13.61
CA THR A 70 0.60 -16.30 12.75
C THR A 70 0.43 -17.40 11.71
N TYR A 71 1.35 -18.36 11.62
CA TYR A 71 1.21 -19.46 10.66
C TYR A 71 0.01 -20.36 11.03
N PRO A 72 -0.84 -20.75 10.05
CA PRO A 72 -1.95 -21.65 10.30
C PRO A 72 -1.45 -23.03 10.79
N SER A 73 -2.06 -23.57 11.84
CA SER A 73 -1.69 -24.89 12.40
C SER A 73 -1.69 -25.99 11.34
N LYS A 74 -2.67 -25.98 10.41
CA LYS A 74 -2.75 -26.94 9.30
C LYS A 74 -1.50 -26.95 8.42
N ASP A 75 -0.88 -25.80 8.22
CA ASP A 75 0.32 -25.68 7.39
C ASP A 75 1.56 -26.13 8.17
N ILE A 76 1.60 -25.84 9.47
CA ILE A 76 2.63 -26.36 10.39
C ILE A 76 2.57 -27.89 10.39
N ASP A 77 1.40 -28.48 10.69
CA ASP A 77 1.20 -29.93 10.75
C ASP A 77 1.60 -30.61 9.44
N PHE A 78 1.27 -29.99 8.31
CA PHE A 78 1.65 -30.50 6.99
C PHE A 78 3.15 -30.51 6.75
N ILE A 79 3.87 -29.44 7.13
CA ILE A 79 5.34 -29.40 7.01
C ILE A 79 5.98 -30.42 7.93
N VAL A 80 5.49 -30.53 9.16
CA VAL A 80 5.95 -31.51 10.14
C VAL A 80 5.81 -32.93 9.60
N GLN A 81 4.62 -33.31 9.12
CA GLN A 81 4.38 -34.64 8.55
C GLN A 81 5.24 -34.97 7.32
N LYS A 82 5.70 -33.97 6.56
CA LYS A 82 6.45 -34.17 5.32
C LYS A 82 7.95 -34.13 5.48
N PHE A 83 8.46 -33.42 6.48
CA PHE A 83 9.89 -33.16 6.62
C PHE A 83 10.49 -33.58 7.97
N LEU A 84 9.65 -33.94 8.94
CA LEU A 84 10.08 -34.25 10.31
C LEU A 84 9.49 -35.60 10.74
N ASP A 85 10.29 -36.35 11.51
CA ASP A 85 9.95 -37.72 11.87
C ASP A 85 8.98 -37.80 13.06
N ASP A 86 9.11 -36.89 14.04
CA ASP A 86 8.22 -36.81 15.21
C ASP A 86 7.52 -35.43 15.32
N PRO A 87 6.20 -35.37 15.19
CA PRO A 87 5.44 -34.14 15.39
C PRO A 87 5.52 -33.52 16.78
N ASN A 88 5.78 -34.31 17.82
CA ASN A 88 5.82 -33.82 19.20
C ASN A 88 7.10 -33.02 19.51
N GLU A 89 8.12 -33.09 18.65
CA GLU A 89 9.37 -32.35 18.80
C GLU A 89 9.30 -30.92 18.25
N VAL A 90 8.15 -30.52 17.69
CA VAL A 90 7.98 -29.24 17.00
C VAL A 90 7.02 -28.34 17.77
N ASP A 91 7.57 -27.27 18.34
CA ASP A 91 6.78 -26.16 18.87
C ASP A 91 7.22 -24.84 18.21
N ILE A 92 6.42 -24.35 17.26
CA ILE A 92 6.68 -23.09 16.55
C ILE A 92 6.74 -21.89 17.51
N ASN A 93 6.16 -21.96 18.71
CA ASN A 93 6.27 -20.88 19.69
C ASN A 93 7.69 -20.75 20.27
N GLU A 94 8.48 -21.83 20.25
CA GLU A 94 9.89 -21.81 20.66
C GLU A 94 10.82 -21.28 19.56
N TYR A 95 10.29 -21.00 18.37
CA TYR A 95 11.08 -20.47 17.26
C TYR A 95 11.51 -19.02 17.54
N LYS A 96 12.76 -18.89 18.03
CA LYS A 96 13.32 -17.63 18.53
C LYS A 96 13.44 -16.58 17.42
N THR A 97 13.14 -15.32 17.78
CA THR A 97 13.26 -14.15 16.90
C THR A 97 14.67 -13.99 16.28
N SER A 98 15.73 -14.28 17.03
CA SER A 98 17.11 -14.25 16.49
C SER A 98 17.34 -15.28 15.38
N THR A 99 16.76 -16.46 15.52
CA THR A 99 16.84 -17.53 14.52
C THR A 99 15.99 -17.18 13.31
N TYR A 100 14.78 -16.63 13.55
CA TYR A 100 13.91 -16.07 12.52
C TYR A 100 14.63 -15.07 11.61
N HIS A 101 15.38 -14.11 12.19
CA HIS A 101 16.10 -13.10 11.41
C HIS A 101 17.26 -13.70 10.60
N ARG A 102 18.05 -14.59 11.20
CA ARG A 102 19.12 -15.30 10.49
C ARG A 102 18.60 -16.10 9.31
N HIS A 103 17.47 -16.79 9.50
CA HIS A 103 16.81 -17.56 8.45
C HIS A 103 16.26 -16.67 7.33
N ARG A 104 15.67 -15.52 7.69
CA ARG A 104 15.24 -14.49 6.74
C ARG A 104 16.39 -14.02 5.84
N GLU A 105 17.57 -13.75 6.40
CA GLU A 105 18.75 -13.35 5.62
C GLU A 105 19.18 -14.43 4.63
N ILE A 106 19.24 -15.69 5.08
CA ILE A 106 19.59 -16.83 4.21
C ILE A 106 18.59 -16.96 3.06
N ILE A 107 17.28 -16.80 3.35
CA ILE A 107 16.23 -16.91 2.34
C ILE A 107 16.32 -15.78 1.31
N LEU A 108 16.52 -14.55 1.77
CA LEU A 108 16.70 -13.39 0.90
C LEU A 108 17.91 -13.57 -0.02
N GLN A 109 19.06 -13.96 0.53
CA GLN A 109 20.26 -14.24 -0.27
C GLN A 109 20.03 -15.38 -1.27
N GLY A 110 19.36 -16.45 -0.85
CA GLY A 110 19.08 -17.61 -1.70
C GLY A 110 18.15 -17.32 -2.88
N PHE A 111 17.22 -16.37 -2.73
CA PHE A 111 16.37 -15.89 -3.84
C PHE A 111 16.91 -14.65 -4.57
N GLY A 112 18.03 -14.08 -4.11
CA GLY A 112 18.58 -12.83 -4.67
C GLY A 112 17.72 -11.60 -4.36
N PHE A 113 16.96 -11.64 -3.27
CA PHE A 113 16.16 -10.50 -2.80
C PHE A 113 16.94 -9.63 -1.82
N LYS A 114 16.66 -8.32 -1.83
CA LYS A 114 17.17 -7.35 -0.86
C LYS A 114 16.16 -7.15 0.26
N ALA A 115 16.62 -7.09 1.51
CA ALA A 115 15.75 -6.73 2.62
C ALA A 115 15.35 -5.26 2.52
N TYR A 116 14.09 -4.95 2.81
CA TYR A 116 13.58 -3.58 2.78
C TYR A 116 14.34 -2.63 3.72
N THR A 117 14.72 -3.10 4.92
CA THR A 117 15.35 -2.27 5.96
C THR A 117 16.87 -2.20 5.87
N SER A 118 17.51 -3.01 5.01
CA SER A 118 18.98 -3.11 4.99
C SER A 118 19.69 -1.98 4.24
N ASP A 119 19.00 -1.30 3.32
CA ASP A 119 19.59 -0.25 2.48
C ASP A 119 18.75 1.03 2.54
N GLY A 120 19.36 2.11 3.04
CA GLY A 120 18.70 3.43 3.11
C GLY A 120 18.29 3.97 1.74
N ASN A 121 18.97 3.53 0.67
CA ASN A 121 18.63 3.93 -0.69
C ASN A 121 17.31 3.32 -1.18
N ILE A 122 16.92 2.14 -0.67
CA ILE A 122 15.64 1.51 -1.05
C ILE A 122 14.47 2.40 -0.64
N HIS A 123 14.51 2.92 0.60
CA HIS A 123 13.48 3.82 1.09
C HIS A 123 13.43 5.12 0.27
N ALA A 124 14.58 5.72 -0.01
CA ALA A 124 14.67 6.96 -0.79
C ALA A 124 14.15 6.77 -2.22
N ASN A 125 14.55 5.70 -2.91
CA ASN A 125 14.08 5.40 -4.27
C ASN A 125 12.58 5.12 -4.31
N LEU A 126 12.06 4.40 -3.30
CA LEU A 126 10.64 4.10 -3.22
C LEU A 126 9.81 5.36 -2.90
N LEU A 127 10.35 6.26 -2.08
CA LEU A 127 9.74 7.56 -1.81
C LEU A 127 9.73 8.46 -3.05
N ASP A 128 10.82 8.51 -3.82
CA ASP A 128 10.88 9.24 -5.09
C ASP A 128 9.83 8.73 -6.07
N GLU A 129 9.75 7.41 -6.26
CA GLU A 129 8.76 6.79 -7.15
C GLU A 129 7.31 7.06 -6.68
N ALA A 130 7.05 6.96 -5.37
CA ALA A 130 5.76 7.33 -4.79
C ALA A 130 5.41 8.82 -4.99
N THR A 131 6.41 9.70 -4.89
CA THR A 131 6.26 11.15 -5.11
C THR A 131 5.92 11.44 -6.56
N ARG A 132 6.63 10.83 -7.52
CA ARG A 132 6.32 10.94 -8.96
C ARG A 132 4.90 10.48 -9.28
N MET A 133 4.43 9.39 -8.66
CA MET A 133 3.04 8.95 -8.80
C MET A 133 2.03 9.93 -8.18
N ALA A 134 2.38 10.57 -7.06
CA ALA A 134 1.55 11.57 -6.39
C ALA A 134 1.43 12.88 -7.18
N GLU A 135 2.51 13.30 -7.83
CA GLU A 135 2.55 14.45 -8.74
C GLU A 135 1.71 14.23 -10.00
N CYS A 136 1.74 13.02 -10.58
CA CYS A 136 1.00 12.67 -11.80
C CYS A 136 -0.54 12.60 -11.61
N ARG A 137 -1.10 13.22 -10.57
CA ARG A 137 -2.53 13.30 -10.29
C ARG A 137 -3.29 13.82 -11.53
N PRO A 138 -4.10 12.99 -12.21
CA PRO A 138 -5.02 13.53 -13.20
C PRO A 138 -6.10 14.31 -12.44
N ALA A 139 -6.26 15.58 -12.81
CA ALA A 139 -7.17 16.58 -12.20
C ALA A 139 -8.66 16.18 -12.13
N ARG A 140 -9.03 14.97 -12.58
CA ARG A 140 -10.42 14.50 -12.66
C ARG A 140 -10.78 13.35 -11.76
N ASN A 141 -9.85 12.58 -11.20
CA ASN A 141 -10.17 11.52 -10.26
C ASN A 141 -8.94 11.21 -9.42
N GLN A 142 -9.05 11.50 -8.12
CA GLN A 142 -8.15 11.07 -7.06
C GLN A 142 -7.44 9.77 -7.46
N THR A 143 -6.13 9.80 -7.69
CA THR A 143 -5.33 8.57 -7.82
C THR A 143 -5.70 7.73 -6.60
N LYS A 144 -6.47 6.66 -6.81
CA LYS A 144 -7.01 5.88 -5.70
C LYS A 144 -5.80 5.39 -4.93
N GLN A 145 -5.70 5.73 -3.65
CA GLN A 145 -4.51 5.42 -2.84
C GLN A 145 -4.20 3.91 -2.87
N GLY A 146 -5.19 3.06 -3.11
CA GLY A 146 -5.01 1.63 -3.40
C GLY A 146 -4.22 1.33 -4.69
N LEU A 147 -4.38 2.09 -5.77
CA LEU A 147 -3.59 1.89 -7.00
C LEU A 147 -2.11 2.21 -6.80
N MET A 148 -1.80 3.25 -6.01
CA MET A 148 -0.40 3.52 -5.64
C MET A 148 0.18 2.38 -4.82
N PHE A 149 -0.59 1.85 -3.87
CA PHE A 149 -0.18 0.70 -3.09
C PHE A 149 0.14 -0.51 -3.99
N ASP A 150 -0.77 -0.85 -4.91
CA ASP A 150 -0.58 -1.98 -5.83
C ASP A 150 0.66 -1.78 -6.73
N ASN A 151 0.87 -0.55 -7.24
CA ASN A 151 2.04 -0.22 -8.05
C ASN A 151 3.35 -0.30 -7.26
N LEU A 152 3.37 0.17 -6.01
CA LEU A 152 4.57 0.07 -5.16
C LEU A 152 4.91 -1.39 -4.83
N VAL A 153 3.89 -2.23 -4.61
CA VAL A 153 4.09 -3.67 -4.44
C VAL A 153 4.65 -4.31 -5.71
N ALA A 154 4.14 -3.94 -6.89
CA ALA A 154 4.66 -4.41 -8.17
C ALA A 154 6.13 -3.97 -8.38
N TYR A 155 6.45 -2.71 -8.10
CA TYR A 155 7.80 -2.18 -8.17
C TYR A 155 8.78 -2.93 -7.25
N LEU A 156 8.37 -3.22 -6.01
CA LEU A 156 9.18 -3.99 -5.06
C LEU A 156 9.46 -5.41 -5.59
N TRP A 157 8.44 -6.04 -6.15
CA TRP A 157 8.56 -7.38 -6.74
C TRP A 157 9.53 -7.42 -7.92
N GLU A 158 9.42 -6.47 -8.85
CA GLU A 158 10.29 -6.36 -10.03
C GLU A 158 11.76 -6.11 -9.65
N ASN A 159 12.00 -5.27 -8.64
CA ASN A 159 13.34 -4.94 -8.17
C ASN A 159 13.93 -5.99 -7.20
N ARG A 160 13.23 -7.12 -6.98
CA ARG A 160 13.63 -8.17 -6.03
C ARG A 160 13.86 -7.60 -4.62
N ILE A 161 12.93 -6.77 -4.16
CA ILE A 161 12.96 -6.22 -2.81
C ILE A 161 11.87 -6.92 -2.00
N GLU A 162 12.19 -7.25 -0.76
CA GLU A 162 11.20 -7.77 0.19
C GLU A 162 10.02 -6.81 0.32
N ILE A 163 8.81 -7.34 0.23
CA ILE A 163 7.59 -6.55 0.42
C ILE A 163 7.44 -6.25 1.92
N PRO A 164 7.45 -4.96 2.32
CA PRO A 164 7.33 -4.57 3.72
C PRO A 164 5.87 -4.63 4.20
N THR A 165 5.67 -4.33 5.48
CA THR A 165 4.32 -4.29 6.08
C THR A 165 3.46 -3.20 5.45
N TYR A 166 2.13 -3.35 5.53
CA TYR A 166 1.19 -2.33 5.04
C TYR A 166 1.42 -1.00 5.76
N TYR A 167 1.76 -1.05 7.05
CA TYR A 167 2.06 0.16 7.81
C TYR A 167 3.25 0.93 7.20
N GLN A 168 4.34 0.25 6.84
CA GLN A 168 5.52 0.87 6.23
C GLN A 168 5.23 1.45 4.84
N LEU A 169 4.47 0.75 4.01
CA LEU A 169 4.03 1.30 2.72
C LEU A 169 3.08 2.49 2.89
N LYS A 170 2.19 2.41 3.89
CA LYS A 170 1.25 3.48 4.20
C LYS A 170 1.97 4.76 4.64
N THR A 171 2.94 4.64 5.55
CA THR A 171 3.72 5.80 6.01
C THR A 171 4.49 6.42 4.85
N LEU A 172 5.09 5.61 3.99
CA LEU A 172 5.82 6.09 2.81
C LEU A 172 4.91 6.83 1.82
N ILE A 173 3.74 6.28 1.51
CA ILE A 173 2.77 6.96 0.63
C ILE A 173 2.31 8.28 1.26
N GLN A 174 2.11 8.30 2.58
CA GLN A 174 1.74 9.52 3.29
C GLN A 174 2.84 10.58 3.23
N GLU A 175 4.11 10.19 3.44
CA GLU A 175 5.28 11.07 3.32
C GLU A 175 5.40 11.65 1.90
N ALA A 176 5.13 10.84 0.87
CA ALA A 176 5.11 11.30 -0.52
C ALA A 176 4.03 12.37 -0.74
N PHE A 177 2.81 12.15 -0.24
CA PHE A 177 1.73 13.14 -0.33
C PHE A 177 2.04 14.43 0.43
N GLU A 178 2.61 14.33 1.63
CA GLU A 178 3.00 15.48 2.44
C GLU A 178 4.10 16.31 1.75
N THR A 179 5.03 15.64 1.07
CA THR A 179 6.07 16.29 0.27
C THR A 179 5.46 17.11 -0.87
N VAL A 180 4.60 16.49 -1.68
CA VAL A 180 3.92 17.18 -2.80
C VAL A 180 3.03 18.32 -2.30
N GLU A 181 2.31 18.11 -1.20
CA GLU A 181 1.46 19.17 -0.59
C GLU A 181 2.30 20.35 -0.11
N LYS A 182 3.45 20.10 0.49
CA LYS A 182 4.37 21.14 0.93
C LYS A 182 4.93 21.93 -0.26
N GLU A 183 5.36 21.24 -1.32
CA GLU A 183 5.86 21.89 -2.53
C GLU A 183 4.80 22.75 -3.20
N LEU A 184 3.57 22.25 -3.34
CA LEU A 184 2.44 23.02 -3.86
C LEU A 184 2.15 24.24 -2.99
N ASN A 185 2.15 24.10 -1.67
CA ASN A 185 1.96 25.21 -0.74
C ASN A 185 3.07 26.25 -0.85
N ASP A 186 4.32 25.83 -1.06
CA ASP A 186 5.46 26.73 -1.22
C ASP A 186 5.38 27.48 -2.56
N ILE A 187 4.94 26.81 -3.64
CA ILE A 187 4.64 27.46 -4.92
C ILE A 187 3.52 28.49 -4.75
N LEU A 188 2.42 28.12 -4.09
CA LEU A 188 1.30 29.02 -3.82
C LEU A 188 1.76 30.24 -3.00
N LYS A 189 2.55 30.06 -1.94
CA LYS A 189 3.08 31.18 -1.14
C LYS A 189 4.01 32.10 -1.91
N ARG A 190 4.78 31.57 -2.88
CA ARG A 190 5.68 32.38 -3.72
C ARG A 190 4.93 33.20 -4.75
N HIS A 191 3.81 32.71 -5.25
CA HIS A 191 3.10 33.31 -6.38
C HIS A 191 1.77 33.99 -6.04
N LEU A 192 1.11 33.67 -4.91
CA LEU A 192 -0.05 34.41 -4.45
C LEU A 192 0.39 35.70 -3.77
N THR A 193 -0.05 36.82 -4.33
CA THR A 193 0.01 38.11 -3.63
C THR A 193 -1.12 38.20 -2.59
N PRO A 194 -1.00 39.07 -1.57
CA PRO A 194 -2.10 39.33 -0.64
C PRO A 194 -3.39 39.79 -1.33
N GLN A 195 -3.27 40.44 -2.49
CA GLN A 195 -4.40 40.84 -3.32
C GLN A 195 -5.11 39.63 -3.93
N ASP A 196 -4.36 38.65 -4.46
CA ASP A 196 -4.94 37.42 -5.01
C ASP A 196 -5.67 36.60 -3.94
N ILE A 197 -5.11 36.55 -2.72
CA ILE A 197 -5.75 35.89 -1.57
C ILE A 197 -7.08 36.58 -1.25
N SER A 198 -7.12 37.91 -1.18
CA SER A 198 -8.37 38.64 -0.91
C SER A 198 -9.42 38.42 -2.00
N LEU A 199 -9.01 38.30 -3.27
CA LEU A 199 -9.91 38.01 -4.38
C LEU A 199 -10.48 36.58 -4.28
N LEU A 200 -9.64 35.61 -3.92
CA LEU A 200 -10.07 34.22 -3.68
C LEU A 200 -11.03 34.13 -2.49
N ASP A 201 -10.75 34.82 -1.38
CA ASP A 201 -11.61 34.84 -0.20
C ASP A 201 -12.98 35.47 -0.50
N ASN A 202 -13.01 36.50 -1.35
CA ASN A 202 -14.26 37.10 -1.82
C ASN A 202 -15.14 36.09 -2.60
N LEU A 203 -14.57 35.11 -3.30
CA LEU A 203 -15.35 34.08 -4.00
C LEU A 203 -16.09 33.13 -3.05
N PHE A 204 -15.63 33.01 -1.80
CA PHE A 204 -16.29 32.22 -0.76
C PHE A 204 -17.28 33.03 0.09
N GLN A 205 -17.50 34.31 -0.24
CA GLN A 205 -18.56 35.08 0.39
C GLN A 205 -19.93 34.63 -0.14
N LYS A 206 -20.92 34.77 0.76
CA LYS A 206 -22.32 34.47 0.46
C LYS A 206 -22.92 35.65 -0.28
N SER A 207 -23.34 35.43 -1.53
CA SER A 207 -23.87 36.52 -2.35
C SER A 207 -25.13 37.10 -1.70
N PRO A 208 -25.27 38.43 -1.57
CA PRO A 208 -26.53 39.04 -1.16
C PRO A 208 -27.62 38.95 -2.25
N PHE A 209 -27.24 38.59 -3.48
CA PHE A 209 -28.12 38.55 -4.66
C PHE A 209 -28.89 37.23 -4.84
N THR A 210 -28.57 36.16 -4.10
CA THR A 210 -29.31 34.88 -4.15
C THR A 210 -30.28 34.71 -2.99
N LYS A 211 -31.24 35.62 -2.86
CA LYS A 211 -32.52 35.30 -2.20
C LYS A 211 -33.53 34.83 -3.25
N MET A 212 -33.37 33.60 -3.74
CA MET A 212 -34.46 32.93 -4.46
C MET A 212 -35.30 32.13 -3.45
N GLY A 213 -36.57 32.50 -3.31
CA GLY A 213 -37.77 31.68 -3.00
C GLY A 213 -37.81 30.68 -1.83
N ALA A 214 -36.69 30.21 -1.29
CA ALA A 214 -36.62 29.21 -0.24
C ALA A 214 -35.22 29.22 0.41
N GLY A 215 -34.90 30.27 1.19
CA GLY A 215 -33.88 30.27 2.26
C GLY A 215 -32.42 29.88 1.98
N VAL A 216 -32.04 29.39 0.80
CA VAL A 216 -30.69 28.87 0.54
C VAL A 216 -29.82 29.95 -0.09
N VAL A 217 -28.95 30.53 0.72
CA VAL A 217 -27.94 31.50 0.29
C VAL A 217 -26.80 30.76 -0.42
N LYS A 218 -26.52 31.11 -1.67
CA LYS A 218 -25.43 30.49 -2.46
C LYS A 218 -24.14 31.30 -2.35
N TYR A 219 -23.01 30.64 -2.50
CA TYR A 219 -21.67 31.26 -2.57
C TYR A 219 -21.44 31.92 -3.92
N ASP A 220 -20.71 33.04 -3.98
CA ASP A 220 -20.41 33.76 -5.21
C ASP A 220 -19.71 32.87 -6.25
N LEU A 221 -18.83 31.97 -5.81
CA LEU A 221 -18.18 30.96 -6.65
C LEU A 221 -19.17 30.12 -7.49
N THR A 222 -20.37 29.86 -6.98
CA THR A 222 -21.38 29.06 -7.69
C THR A 222 -22.09 29.83 -8.81
N LEU A 223 -22.02 31.17 -8.80
CA LEU A 223 -22.53 32.03 -9.87
C LEU A 223 -21.61 32.01 -11.10
N PHE A 224 -20.33 31.73 -10.90
CA PHE A 224 -19.35 31.60 -11.99
C PHE A 224 -19.36 30.22 -12.66
N LYS A 225 -20.17 29.26 -12.16
CA LYS A 225 -20.38 27.97 -12.83
C LYS A 225 -21.25 28.17 -14.08
N LYS A 226 -20.62 28.53 -15.20
CA LYS A 226 -21.29 28.83 -16.48
C LYS A 226 -21.95 27.61 -17.12
N ILE A 227 -21.46 26.41 -16.86
CA ILE A 227 -21.99 25.20 -17.52
C ILE A 227 -22.80 24.40 -16.49
N PRO A 228 -24.13 24.35 -16.58
CA PRO A 228 -24.90 23.35 -15.84
C PRO A 228 -24.43 21.96 -16.29
N GLU A 229 -24.32 20.98 -15.40
CA GLU A 229 -23.89 19.60 -15.74
C GLU A 229 -25.09 18.67 -16.01
N SER A 230 -26.32 19.11 -15.72
CA SER A 230 -27.52 18.30 -15.92
C SER A 230 -27.97 18.28 -17.39
N MET A 231 -28.69 17.22 -17.75
CA MET A 231 -29.21 16.97 -19.10
C MET A 231 -30.72 17.25 -19.17
N GLU A 232 -31.27 17.99 -18.20
CA GLU A 232 -32.67 18.43 -18.26
C GLU A 232 -32.89 19.46 -19.37
N ASN A 233 -34.04 19.37 -20.04
CA ASN A 233 -34.38 20.19 -21.22
C ASN A 233 -34.23 21.71 -20.99
N GLN A 234 -34.49 22.21 -19.78
CA GLN A 234 -34.36 23.63 -19.45
C GLN A 234 -32.90 24.12 -19.36
N GLU A 235 -31.97 23.25 -18.99
CA GLU A 235 -30.54 23.59 -18.92
C GLU A 235 -29.82 23.42 -20.27
N ILE A 236 -30.35 22.56 -21.15
CA ILE A 236 -29.85 22.38 -22.53
C ILE A 236 -30.05 23.67 -23.34
N LEU A 237 -31.22 24.32 -23.26
CA LEU A 237 -31.49 25.58 -23.97
C LEU A 237 -30.53 26.70 -23.55
N LYS A 238 -30.26 26.83 -22.25
CA LYS A 238 -29.30 27.80 -21.71
C LYS A 238 -27.87 27.56 -22.20
N ARG A 239 -27.46 26.30 -22.44
CA ARG A 239 -26.14 26.00 -23.03
C ARG A 239 -26.07 26.42 -24.49
N VAL A 240 -27.13 26.23 -25.27
CA VAL A 240 -27.17 26.62 -26.70
C VAL A 240 -27.03 28.14 -26.86
N GLU A 241 -27.69 28.93 -26.01
CA GLU A 241 -27.59 30.40 -26.00
C GLU A 241 -26.17 30.91 -25.76
N MET A 242 -25.33 30.15 -25.03
CA MET A 242 -23.93 30.54 -24.76
C MET A 242 -23.00 30.46 -25.98
N PHE A 243 -23.42 29.82 -27.07
CA PHE A 243 -22.63 29.70 -28.32
C PHE A 243 -23.00 30.73 -29.39
N ILE A 244 -23.96 31.63 -29.12
CA ILE A 244 -24.46 32.62 -30.08
C ILE A 244 -23.78 34.00 -29.87
N GLN A 245 -22.55 34.02 -29.33
CA GLN A 245 -21.75 35.26 -29.23
C GLN A 245 -20.92 35.52 -30.49
#